data_AF-A0A444UI36-F1
#
_entry.id   AF-A0A444UI36-F1
#
_cell.length_a   1.000
_cell.length_b   1.000
_cell.length_c   1.000
_cell.angle_alpha   90.00
_cell.angle_beta   90.00
_cell.angle_gamma   90.00
#
_symmetry.space_group_name_H-M   'P 1'
#
loop_
_entity.id
_entity.type
_entity.pdbx_description
1 polymer ?
#
loop_
_entity_poly.entity_id
_entity_poly.type
_entity_poly.pdbx_seq_one_letter_code
_entity_poly.pdbx_strand_id
1 'polypeptide(L)'
;MNRVVDWIEDHRWKQSSLEWRFRVTDWFHGANGNMGKKVIYFISMDSQLEWTRFGLNSQRKGGVSMLFRVTQVITKPGNLKDCTGGFHGSDNIFKNMEANLLNITPAPNNGTHGSLNHILKRPVYSPVHPTEVSSPDICSITTLLPSDTLGCQCSSLSNPEENVSSLKPESADCLRADVRIPASRSQSCLSYKKDPNLTFGYLHPPNRGPPSRKADSLITSNTVPMYTAFKDSWIHFHSVLLLKYAKERNGLNIISGPVFDYNYDGHFDTPEQLKQNVTDTQILIPTHYFVVLTSCKNSFYPPEACNGSLDVFSFIIPHRPDNTESCTTGTDLQWVEKWLKFHVARVRDIELLTGLSFYQDRRQPVTEILQLKTFLQTFQYED
;
A
#
# COMPACT_ATOMS: atom_id res chain seq x y z
N MET A 1 2.26 7.74 26.93
CA MET A 1 1.94 9.01 26.25
C MET A 1 2.37 10.19 27.12
N ASN A 2 1.80 10.39 28.31
CA ASN A 2 2.13 11.53 29.18
C ASN A 2 3.62 11.67 29.52
N ARG A 3 4.31 10.58 29.91
CA ARG A 3 5.76 10.61 30.23
C ARG A 3 6.71 11.01 29.09
N VAL A 4 6.28 10.93 27.83
CA VAL A 4 7.12 11.31 26.67
C VAL A 4 6.85 12.76 26.27
N VAL A 5 5.60 13.22 26.41
CA VAL A 5 5.24 14.63 26.26
C VAL A 5 5.89 15.46 27.36
N ASP A 6 5.82 14.99 28.61
CA ASP A 6 6.50 15.62 29.75
C ASP A 6 8.03 15.67 29.54
N TRP A 7 8.63 14.63 28.93
CA TRP A 7 10.07 14.61 28.61
C TRP A 7 10.46 15.58 27.49
N ILE A 8 9.60 15.75 26.49
CA ILE A 8 9.75 16.72 25.39
C ILE A 8 9.63 18.16 25.91
N GLU A 9 8.75 18.44 26.87
CA GLU A 9 8.58 19.77 27.45
C GLU A 9 9.71 20.16 28.42
N ASP A 10 10.26 19.18 29.17
CA ASP A 10 11.31 19.43 30.17
C ASP A 10 12.69 19.73 29.54
N HIS A 11 12.95 19.24 28.33
CA HIS A 11 14.20 19.47 27.60
C HIS A 11 14.11 20.70 26.68
N ARG A 12 14.16 21.89 27.29
CA ARG A 12 14.13 23.22 26.65
C ARG A 12 14.72 23.25 25.23
N TRP A 13 13.83 23.23 24.24
CA TRP A 13 14.11 23.48 22.83
C TRP A 13 14.64 24.91 22.68
N LYS A 14 15.96 25.08 22.53
CA LYS A 14 16.51 26.38 22.15
C LYS A 14 16.50 26.50 20.63
N GLN A 15 15.51 27.22 20.13
CA GLN A 15 15.47 27.72 18.77
C GLN A 15 16.65 28.69 18.57
N SER A 16 17.59 28.32 17.71
CA SER A 16 18.61 29.24 17.19
C SER A 16 18.54 29.15 15.67
N SER A 17 18.60 30.29 15.00
CA SER A 17 18.15 30.52 13.63
C SER A 17 18.85 29.72 12.54
N LEU A 18 19.89 28.92 12.83
CA LEU A 18 20.70 28.25 11.80
C LEU A 18 21.22 26.84 12.17
N GLU A 19 20.90 26.29 13.35
CA GLU A 19 21.40 24.96 13.75
C GLU A 19 20.44 24.28 14.75
N TRP A 20 19.93 23.09 14.41
CA TRP A 20 19.22 22.22 15.35
C TRP A 20 20.21 21.21 15.94
N ARG A 21 20.54 21.36 17.23
CA ARG A 21 21.37 20.40 17.96
C ARG A 21 20.49 19.51 18.82
N PHE A 22 20.49 18.21 18.55
CA PHE A 22 19.78 17.21 19.35
C PHE A 22 20.74 16.52 20.32
N ARG A 23 20.41 16.50 21.61
CA ARG A 23 21.07 15.66 22.62
C ARG A 23 20.27 14.37 22.77
N VAL A 24 20.73 13.28 22.16
CA VAL A 24 20.22 11.94 22.50
C VAL A 24 21.08 11.41 23.65
N THR A 25 20.64 11.69 24.88
CA THR A 25 21.16 11.00 26.07
C THR A 25 20.16 9.96 26.52
N ASP A 26 20.67 8.74 26.62
CA ASP A 26 20.17 7.58 27.38
C ASP A 26 19.40 6.48 26.63
N TRP A 27 19.86 5.27 26.92
CA TRP A 27 19.28 3.98 26.54
C TRP A 27 18.02 3.73 27.37
N PHE A 28 16.90 3.44 26.73
CA PHE A 28 15.75 2.85 27.43
C PHE A 28 16.02 1.35 27.65
N HIS A 29 16.50 1.00 28.84
CA HIS A 29 16.40 -0.39 29.32
C HIS A 29 14.97 -0.61 29.83
N GLY A 30 14.18 -1.37 29.08
CA GLY A 30 12.90 -1.88 29.57
C GLY A 30 13.13 -2.79 30.77
N ALA A 31 12.51 -2.45 31.91
CA ALA A 31 12.77 -3.06 33.21
C ALA A 31 12.34 -4.54 33.37
N ASN A 32 12.08 -5.30 32.30
CA ASN A 32 11.62 -6.69 32.40
C ASN A 32 11.97 -7.59 31.18
N GLY A 33 13.07 -7.35 30.47
CA GLY A 33 13.62 -8.33 29.49
C GLY A 33 12.75 -8.69 28.27
N ASN A 34 11.51 -8.22 28.21
CA ASN A 34 10.60 -8.42 27.08
C ASN A 34 10.70 -7.22 26.14
N MET A 35 11.05 -7.46 24.88
CA MET A 35 11.04 -6.48 23.79
C MET A 35 9.60 -6.01 23.52
N GLY A 36 9.15 -5.01 24.28
CA GLY A 36 7.84 -4.40 24.18
C GLY A 36 7.87 -3.10 23.39
N LYS A 37 7.10 -3.09 22.29
CA LYS A 37 6.61 -1.96 21.48
C LYS A 37 7.64 -1.09 20.76
N LYS A 38 7.58 -1.24 19.42
CA LYS A 38 8.31 -0.57 18.34
C LYS A 38 7.75 0.84 18.13
N VAL A 39 8.59 1.85 17.98
CA VAL A 39 8.16 3.23 17.66
C VAL A 39 9.06 3.80 16.56
N ILE A 40 8.44 4.29 15.49
CA ILE A 40 9.08 5.04 14.42
C ILE A 40 8.83 6.53 14.71
N TYR A 41 9.88 7.33 14.75
CA TYR A 41 9.77 8.78 14.89
C TYR A 41 9.91 9.44 13.51
N PHE A 42 8.99 10.35 13.19
CA PHE A 42 9.07 11.22 12.02
C PHE A 42 9.18 12.67 12.49
N ILE A 43 10.15 13.42 11.95
CA ILE A 43 10.22 14.88 12.09
C ILE A 43 10.24 15.43 10.67
N SER A 44 9.14 16.07 10.24
CA SER A 44 9.05 16.74 8.94
C SER A 44 8.61 18.18 9.11
N MET A 45 9.48 19.13 8.79
CA MET A 45 9.14 20.52 8.48
C MET A 45 9.53 20.80 7.01
N ASP A 46 8.52 20.84 6.13
CA ASP A 46 8.37 21.34 4.74
C ASP A 46 9.12 20.85 3.46
N SER A 47 8.29 20.52 2.45
CA SER A 47 8.37 20.52 0.96
C SER A 47 9.45 19.88 0.04
N GLN A 48 10.49 19.14 0.45
CA GLN A 48 11.46 18.57 -0.54
C GLN A 48 12.00 17.21 -0.10
N LEU A 49 11.60 16.11 -0.74
CA LEU A 49 11.92 14.75 -0.26
C LEU A 49 12.13 13.70 -1.37
N GLU A 50 13.39 13.33 -1.62
CA GLU A 50 13.78 12.04 -2.23
C GLU A 50 14.32 11.10 -1.13
N TRP A 51 14.01 9.81 -1.20
CA TRP A 51 14.26 8.86 -0.11
C TRP A 51 14.95 7.56 -0.58
N THR A 52 15.87 7.02 0.23
CA THR A 52 16.50 5.70 0.02
C THR A 52 15.81 4.64 0.89
N ARG A 53 15.35 3.53 0.28
CA ARG A 53 14.64 2.45 0.98
C ARG A 53 15.57 1.31 1.40
N PHE A 54 15.35 0.77 2.60
CA PHE A 54 16.12 -0.35 3.16
C PHE A 54 15.20 -1.55 3.43
N GLY A 55 15.55 -2.76 2.96
CA GLY A 55 14.80 -3.97 3.29
C GLY A 55 14.89 -4.35 4.77
N LEU A 56 13.79 -4.65 5.46
CA LEU A 56 13.77 -4.77 6.93
C LEU A 56 14.23 -6.14 7.48
N ASN A 57 14.28 -7.18 6.64
CA ASN A 57 14.59 -8.55 7.05
C ASN A 57 16.10 -8.82 7.24
N SER A 58 16.69 -8.24 8.29
CA SER A 58 18.03 -8.61 8.77
C SER A 58 18.23 -8.26 10.23
N GLN A 59 18.74 -9.21 11.01
CA GLN A 59 19.13 -8.99 12.42
C GLN A 59 20.25 -7.94 12.59
N ARG A 60 20.96 -7.61 11.51
CA ARG A 60 22.01 -6.56 11.51
C ARG A 60 21.43 -5.15 11.41
N LYS A 61 20.15 -5.01 11.08
CA LYS A 61 19.47 -3.71 11.06
C LYS A 61 18.92 -3.44 12.45
N GLY A 62 19.32 -2.31 13.03
CA GLY A 62 18.82 -1.90 14.34
C GLY A 62 17.29 -1.75 14.33
N GLY A 63 16.64 -2.02 15.46
CA GLY A 63 15.18 -1.91 15.59
C GLY A 63 14.62 -0.48 15.46
N VAL A 64 15.48 0.51 15.27
CA VAL A 64 15.15 1.91 15.00
C VAL A 64 15.91 2.33 13.74
N SER A 65 15.16 2.80 12.75
CA SER A 65 15.71 3.42 11.54
C SER A 65 15.19 4.85 11.46
N MET A 66 16.07 5.79 11.10
CA MET A 66 15.70 7.18 10.88
C MET A 66 15.84 7.49 9.40
N LEU A 67 14.77 8.05 8.83
CA LEU A 67 14.79 8.54 7.47
C LEU A 67 15.00 10.06 7.51
N PHE A 68 15.98 10.56 6.75
CA PHE A 68 16.38 11.96 6.73
C PHE A 68 16.45 12.47 5.29
N ARG A 69 16.38 13.79 5.12
CA ARG A 69 16.40 14.43 3.81
C ARG A 69 17.73 14.21 3.09
N VAL A 70 17.74 14.29 1.77
CA VAL A 70 18.92 14.10 0.91
C VAL A 70 20.13 14.94 1.35
N THR A 71 19.92 16.09 2.00
CA THR A 71 20.99 17.00 2.47
C THR A 71 21.26 16.96 3.98
N GLN A 72 20.55 16.10 4.72
CA GLN A 72 20.66 16.04 6.18
C GLN A 72 21.49 14.84 6.63
N VAL A 73 22.09 14.93 7.81
CA VAL A 73 22.77 13.80 8.48
C VAL A 73 22.39 13.86 9.96
N ILE A 74 22.10 12.70 10.56
CA ILE A 74 21.84 12.57 12.00
C ILE A 74 23.01 11.84 12.64
N THR A 75 23.59 12.46 13.68
CA THR A 75 24.71 11.89 14.43
C THR A 75 24.56 12.17 15.92
N LYS A 76 25.23 11.37 16.75
CA LYS A 76 25.41 11.72 18.16
C LYS A 76 26.34 12.94 18.26
N PRO A 77 26.08 13.88 19.18
CA PRO A 77 26.96 15.02 19.39
C PRO A 77 28.43 14.58 19.58
N GLY A 78 29.34 15.17 18.81
CA GLY A 78 30.78 14.88 18.87
C GLY A 78 31.29 13.71 18.01
N ASN A 79 30.41 12.98 17.32
CA ASN A 79 30.79 11.82 16.50
C ASN A 79 30.81 12.05 14.98
N LEU A 80 30.43 13.24 14.50
CA LEU A 80 30.59 13.57 13.08
C LEU A 80 32.00 14.08 12.81
N LYS A 81 32.76 13.35 11.98
CA LYS A 81 34.14 13.72 11.63
C LYS A 81 34.20 14.86 10.61
N ASP A 82 33.23 14.96 9.71
CA ASP A 82 33.13 16.02 8.72
C ASP A 82 31.66 16.30 8.39
N CYS A 83 31.28 17.58 8.37
CA CYS A 83 29.94 18.06 7.96
C CYS A 83 29.95 18.60 6.53
N THR A 84 31.12 18.60 5.86
CA THR A 84 31.33 19.19 4.55
C THR A 84 31.66 18.10 3.52
N GLY A 85 31.06 18.18 2.32
CA GLY A 85 31.23 17.19 1.25
C GLY A 85 29.94 16.45 0.86
N GLY A 86 30.05 15.55 -0.12
CA GLY A 86 28.96 14.68 -0.55
C GLY A 86 29.03 13.30 0.12
N PHE A 87 27.87 12.69 0.38
CA PHE A 87 27.78 11.32 0.88
C PHE A 87 27.06 10.44 -0.14
N HIS A 88 27.40 9.14 -0.16
CA HIS A 88 26.71 8.11 -0.94
C HIS A 88 26.44 6.90 -0.04
N GLY A 89 25.48 6.05 -0.42
CA GLY A 89 25.04 4.96 0.45
C GLY A 89 24.15 3.92 -0.22
N SER A 90 24.63 3.28 -1.28
CA SER A 90 24.14 1.99 -1.76
C SER A 90 25.05 1.43 -2.87
N ASP A 91 25.43 0.16 -2.74
CA ASP A 91 26.00 -0.62 -3.85
C ASP A 91 24.85 -1.04 -4.77
N ASN A 92 24.86 -0.58 -6.02
CA ASN A 92 23.93 -1.03 -7.06
C ASN A 92 24.61 -2.08 -7.95
N ILE A 93 24.58 -3.36 -7.53
CA ILE A 93 25.19 -4.47 -8.30
C ILE A 93 24.15 -5.08 -9.27
N PHE A 94 24.42 -5.02 -10.57
CA PHE A 94 23.57 -5.55 -11.65
C PHE A 94 23.83 -7.03 -11.98
N LYS A 95 23.59 -7.92 -11.01
CA LYS A 95 23.96 -9.36 -11.09
C LYS A 95 23.43 -10.09 -12.34
N ASN A 96 22.19 -9.83 -12.75
CA ASN A 96 21.61 -10.48 -13.94
C ASN A 96 22.25 -10.01 -15.25
N MET A 97 22.67 -8.74 -15.31
CA MET A 97 23.31 -8.18 -16.50
C MET A 97 24.71 -8.74 -16.68
N GLU A 98 25.48 -8.83 -15.59
CA GLU A 98 26.81 -9.45 -15.59
C GLU A 98 26.75 -10.91 -16.05
N ALA A 99 25.80 -11.68 -15.52
CA ALA A 99 25.60 -13.08 -15.93
C ALA A 99 25.25 -13.21 -17.43
N ASN A 100 24.39 -12.33 -17.95
CA ASN A 100 24.05 -12.30 -19.38
C ASN A 100 25.26 -11.98 -20.28
N LEU A 101 26.12 -11.04 -19.87
CA LEU A 101 27.32 -10.67 -20.63
C LEU A 101 28.34 -11.81 -20.67
N LEU A 102 28.44 -12.58 -19.59
CA LEU A 102 29.34 -13.73 -19.46
C LEU A 102 28.73 -15.04 -19.99
N ASN A 103 27.47 -15.01 -20.44
CA ASN A 103 26.72 -16.20 -20.86
C ASN A 103 26.69 -17.31 -19.79
N ILE A 104 26.46 -16.92 -18.53
CA ILE A 104 26.32 -17.82 -17.39
C ILE A 104 24.94 -17.69 -16.75
N THR A 105 24.54 -18.71 -16.00
CA THR A 105 23.29 -18.67 -15.22
C THR A 105 23.49 -17.84 -13.95
N PRO A 106 22.70 -16.78 -13.71
CA PRO A 106 22.81 -15.99 -12.48
C PRO A 106 22.34 -16.82 -11.26
N ALA A 107 23.00 -16.61 -10.12
CA ALA A 107 22.50 -17.11 -8.83
C ALA A 107 21.19 -16.38 -8.42
N PRO A 108 20.36 -16.95 -7.53
CA PRO A 108 19.14 -16.30 -7.04
C PRO A 108 19.40 -14.89 -6.51
N ASN A 109 18.62 -13.92 -6.98
CA ASN A 109 18.78 -12.50 -6.64
C ASN A 109 17.47 -11.72 -6.82
N ASN A 110 17.43 -10.47 -6.34
CA ASN A 110 16.24 -9.62 -6.37
C ASN A 110 15.97 -8.97 -7.74
N GLY A 111 16.87 -9.15 -8.72
CA GLY A 111 16.72 -8.63 -10.06
C GLY A 111 15.72 -9.43 -10.87
N THR A 112 14.93 -8.75 -11.70
CA THR A 112 13.99 -9.40 -12.63
C THR A 112 14.74 -9.75 -13.92
N HIS A 113 15.10 -11.03 -14.13
CA HIS A 113 15.88 -11.45 -15.29
C HIS A 113 15.11 -11.18 -16.59
N GLY A 114 15.75 -10.50 -17.54
CA GLY A 114 15.13 -10.10 -18.80
C GLY A 114 14.62 -8.66 -18.86
N SER A 115 14.48 -7.95 -17.72
CA SER A 115 14.01 -6.54 -17.73
C SER A 115 14.97 -5.60 -18.48
N LEU A 116 16.27 -5.88 -18.42
CA LEU A 116 17.32 -5.10 -19.09
C LEU A 116 17.71 -5.62 -20.47
N ASN A 117 16.92 -6.53 -21.07
CA ASN A 117 17.23 -7.08 -22.40
C ASN A 117 17.32 -6.01 -23.49
N HIS A 118 16.59 -4.91 -23.35
CA HIS A 118 16.60 -3.79 -24.30
C HIS A 118 17.95 -3.06 -24.40
N ILE A 119 18.85 -3.25 -23.42
CA ILE A 119 20.20 -2.67 -23.43
C ILE A 119 21.17 -3.56 -24.21
N LEU A 120 20.86 -4.85 -24.36
CA LEU A 120 21.72 -5.83 -25.00
C LEU A 120 21.46 -5.89 -26.52
N LYS A 121 22.51 -5.79 -27.34
CA LYS A 121 22.40 -6.01 -28.80
C LYS A 121 21.90 -7.41 -29.15
N ARG A 122 22.25 -8.40 -28.33
CA ARG A 122 21.87 -9.82 -28.49
C ARG A 122 21.55 -10.39 -27.11
N PRO A 123 20.28 -10.35 -26.65
CA PRO A 123 19.90 -10.92 -25.37
C PRO A 123 19.99 -12.46 -25.42
N VAL A 124 20.62 -13.05 -24.41
CA VAL A 124 20.81 -14.51 -24.29
C VAL A 124 19.62 -15.18 -23.61
N TYR A 125 18.94 -14.47 -22.73
CA TYR A 125 17.79 -14.97 -21.97
C TYR A 125 16.48 -14.43 -22.52
N SER A 126 15.51 -15.32 -22.77
CA SER A 126 14.16 -14.97 -23.20
C SER A 126 13.16 -15.23 -22.06
N PRO A 127 12.63 -14.19 -21.40
CA PRO A 127 11.71 -14.36 -20.28
C PRO A 127 10.34 -14.87 -20.73
N VAL A 128 9.70 -15.64 -19.86
CA VAL A 128 8.31 -16.12 -20.02
C VAL A 128 7.47 -15.70 -18.82
N HIS A 129 6.15 -15.64 -19.00
CA HIS A 129 5.23 -15.42 -17.89
C HIS A 129 5.27 -16.62 -16.92
N PRO A 130 5.17 -16.37 -15.59
CA PRO A 130 5.03 -17.46 -14.64
C PRO A 130 3.69 -18.16 -14.85
N THR A 131 3.69 -19.49 -14.78
CA THR A 131 2.47 -20.31 -14.89
C THR A 131 1.64 -20.19 -13.62
N GLU A 132 0.32 -20.04 -13.77
CA GLU A 132 -0.61 -20.08 -12.66
C GLU A 132 -0.58 -21.46 -11.98
N VAL A 133 -0.40 -21.48 -10.66
CA VAL A 133 -0.36 -22.71 -9.85
C VAL A 133 -1.75 -23.05 -9.29
N SER A 134 -2.53 -22.03 -8.94
CA SER A 134 -3.87 -22.16 -8.38
C SER A 134 -4.91 -21.67 -9.38
N SER A 135 -5.65 -22.60 -9.99
CA SER A 135 -6.74 -22.25 -10.91
C SER A 135 -7.96 -21.69 -10.18
N PRO A 136 -8.76 -20.81 -10.81
CA PRO A 136 -9.94 -20.24 -10.19
C PRO A 136 -11.05 -21.28 -10.00
N ASP A 137 -11.62 -21.31 -8.80
CA ASP A 137 -12.86 -22.03 -8.50
C ASP A 137 -14.10 -21.24 -8.95
N ILE A 138 -15.23 -21.93 -9.12
CA ILE A 138 -16.50 -21.32 -9.56
C ILE A 138 -17.42 -21.06 -8.35
N CYS A 139 -17.78 -19.79 -8.12
CA CYS A 139 -18.81 -19.39 -7.16
C CYS A 139 -20.15 -19.10 -7.89
N SER A 140 -20.91 -20.15 -8.19
CA SER A 140 -22.18 -20.04 -8.92
C SER A 140 -23.34 -19.52 -8.06
N ILE A 141 -24.26 -18.80 -8.71
CA ILE A 141 -25.54 -18.41 -8.11
C ILE A 141 -26.43 -19.65 -8.05
N THR A 142 -26.77 -20.09 -6.84
CA THR A 142 -27.72 -21.19 -6.60
C THR A 142 -29.08 -20.67 -6.14
N THR A 143 -29.10 -19.55 -5.42
CA THR A 143 -30.32 -18.90 -4.91
C THR A 143 -30.23 -17.38 -5.10
N LEU A 144 -31.40 -16.74 -5.16
CA LEU A 144 -31.51 -15.27 -5.20
C LEU A 144 -31.65 -14.65 -3.81
N LEU A 145 -31.91 -15.48 -2.79
CA LEU A 145 -32.02 -15.08 -1.39
C LEU A 145 -30.90 -15.74 -0.59
N PRO A 146 -30.24 -14.98 0.31
CA PRO A 146 -29.21 -15.55 1.16
C PRO A 146 -29.84 -16.46 2.22
N SER A 147 -29.19 -17.58 2.51
CA SER A 147 -29.60 -18.48 3.60
C SER A 147 -29.43 -17.85 4.98
N ASP A 148 -28.50 -16.89 5.10
CA ASP A 148 -28.19 -16.13 6.31
C ASP A 148 -27.88 -14.69 5.91
N THR A 149 -28.44 -13.72 6.62
CA THR A 149 -28.19 -12.29 6.37
C THR A 149 -26.83 -11.83 6.91
N LEU A 150 -26.12 -12.68 7.66
CA LEU A 150 -24.82 -12.42 8.28
C LEU A 150 -24.85 -11.21 9.23
N GLY A 151 -26.03 -10.86 9.73
CA GLY A 151 -26.29 -9.66 10.53
C GLY A 151 -26.11 -8.35 9.78
N CYS A 152 -26.09 -8.40 8.45
CA CYS A 152 -25.97 -7.25 7.57
C CYS A 152 -27.36 -6.67 7.27
N GLN A 153 -27.45 -5.35 7.12
CA GLN A 153 -28.70 -4.63 6.86
C GLN A 153 -28.52 -3.67 5.68
N CYS A 154 -29.59 -3.47 4.91
CA CYS A 154 -29.63 -2.44 3.88
C CYS A 154 -31.07 -1.94 3.74
N SER A 155 -31.34 -0.77 4.31
CA SER A 155 -32.66 -0.11 4.29
C SER A 155 -32.95 0.64 2.99
N SER A 156 -31.96 0.88 2.12
CA SER A 156 -32.15 1.64 0.88
C SER A 156 -32.77 0.83 -0.27
N LEU A 157 -33.08 -0.46 -0.07
CA LEU A 157 -33.73 -1.32 -1.08
C LEU A 157 -35.23 -1.53 -0.83
N SER A 158 -35.81 -0.91 0.21
CA SER A 158 -37.23 -1.11 0.56
C SER A 158 -38.21 -0.10 -0.06
N ASN A 159 -37.76 1.01 -0.66
CA ASN A 159 -38.67 2.02 -1.25
C ASN A 159 -38.32 2.33 -2.72
N PRO A 160 -39.17 1.93 -3.70
CA PRO A 160 -39.00 2.31 -5.11
C PRO A 160 -39.40 3.76 -5.44
N GLU A 161 -39.97 4.50 -4.48
CA GLU A 161 -40.52 5.83 -4.71
C GLU A 161 -40.13 6.76 -3.57
N GLU A 162 -39.08 7.56 -3.72
CA GLU A 162 -39.05 8.90 -3.12
C GLU A 162 -37.98 9.81 -3.78
N ASN A 163 -38.37 11.07 -3.92
CA ASN A 163 -37.80 12.09 -4.79
C ASN A 163 -36.38 12.54 -4.43
N VAL A 164 -35.67 12.93 -5.49
CA VAL A 164 -34.36 13.59 -5.49
C VAL A 164 -34.42 14.93 -4.76
N SER A 165 -34.03 14.96 -3.49
CA SER A 165 -33.50 16.16 -2.83
C SER A 165 -32.86 15.79 -1.49
N SER A 166 -31.59 16.13 -1.32
CA SER A 166 -30.78 16.01 -0.09
C SER A 166 -30.28 14.61 0.32
N LEU A 167 -29.36 14.05 -0.46
CA LEU A 167 -28.53 12.93 0.01
C LEU A 167 -27.47 13.46 0.99
N LYS A 168 -27.71 13.27 2.29
CA LYS A 168 -26.66 13.38 3.32
C LYS A 168 -25.55 12.36 3.02
N PRO A 169 -24.27 12.69 3.30
CA PRO A 169 -23.14 11.80 3.06
C PRO A 169 -23.00 10.77 4.17
N GLU A 170 -24.00 9.91 4.36
CA GLU A 170 -23.92 8.75 5.27
C GLU A 170 -25.10 7.82 5.01
N SER A 171 -24.96 6.95 4.01
CA SER A 171 -25.64 5.64 4.04
C SER A 171 -24.61 4.63 4.50
N ALA A 172 -24.18 4.77 5.75
CA ALA A 172 -23.06 4.01 6.33
C ALA A 172 -23.35 2.50 6.43
N ASP A 173 -24.62 2.10 6.46
CA ASP A 173 -24.99 0.71 6.79
C ASP A 173 -25.94 0.09 5.76
N CYS A 174 -25.62 0.21 4.47
CA CYS A 174 -26.19 -0.70 3.48
C CYS A 174 -25.12 -1.72 3.06
N LEU A 175 -25.22 -2.93 3.59
CA LEU A 175 -24.40 -4.09 3.23
C LEU A 175 -25.30 -5.32 3.20
N ARG A 176 -25.14 -6.18 2.19
CA ARG A 176 -25.88 -7.45 2.10
C ARG A 176 -24.93 -8.64 1.93
N ALA A 177 -25.40 -9.82 2.33
CA ALA A 177 -24.71 -11.06 2.05
C ALA A 177 -24.65 -11.32 0.53
N ASP A 178 -23.50 -11.81 0.05
CA ASP A 178 -23.36 -12.28 -1.33
C ASP A 178 -23.89 -13.71 -1.45
N VAL A 179 -24.96 -13.89 -2.23
CA VAL A 179 -25.62 -15.20 -2.44
C VAL A 179 -24.74 -16.23 -3.15
N ARG A 180 -23.63 -15.80 -3.77
CA ARG A 180 -22.66 -16.69 -4.43
C ARG A 180 -21.71 -17.38 -3.46
N ILE A 181 -21.55 -16.81 -2.26
CA ILE A 181 -20.60 -17.32 -1.25
C ILE A 181 -21.38 -17.87 -0.06
N PRO A 182 -21.14 -19.15 0.34
CA PRO A 182 -21.79 -19.72 1.52
C PRO A 182 -21.53 -18.89 2.78
N ALA A 183 -22.50 -18.85 3.69
CA ALA A 183 -22.37 -18.14 4.97
C ALA A 183 -21.12 -18.55 5.76
N SER A 184 -20.75 -19.84 5.72
CA SER A 184 -19.56 -20.39 6.41
C SER A 184 -18.22 -19.88 5.86
N ARG A 185 -18.21 -19.31 4.65
CA ARG A 185 -17.03 -18.71 4.00
C ARG A 185 -17.16 -17.20 3.83
N SER A 186 -18.18 -16.60 4.44
CA SER A 186 -18.48 -15.18 4.32
C SER A 186 -18.14 -14.43 5.62
N GLN A 187 -17.77 -13.17 5.48
CA GLN A 187 -17.58 -12.29 6.63
C GLN A 187 -18.93 -11.82 7.17
N SER A 188 -19.09 -11.80 8.50
CA SER A 188 -20.30 -11.24 9.14
C SER A 188 -20.13 -9.77 9.48
N CYS A 189 -21.19 -8.98 9.28
CA CYS A 189 -21.26 -7.58 9.68
C CYS A 189 -21.18 -7.37 11.20
N LEU A 190 -21.45 -8.41 11.99
CA LEU A 190 -21.33 -8.37 13.46
C LEU A 190 -19.89 -8.55 13.95
N SER A 191 -18.99 -9.03 13.09
CA SER A 191 -17.59 -9.36 13.44
C SER A 191 -16.80 -8.16 13.95
N TYR A 192 -17.13 -6.96 13.44
CA TYR A 192 -16.39 -5.73 13.72
C TYR A 192 -16.92 -4.96 14.95
N LYS A 193 -18.03 -5.39 15.57
CA LYS A 193 -18.66 -4.63 16.67
C LYS A 193 -17.84 -4.56 17.96
N LYS A 194 -16.88 -5.47 18.15
CA LYS A 194 -16.09 -5.60 19.39
C LYS A 194 -14.89 -4.66 19.46
N ASP A 195 -14.31 -4.29 18.31
CA ASP A 195 -13.14 -3.42 18.25
C ASP A 195 -13.54 -2.06 17.67
N PRO A 196 -13.57 -0.98 18.48
CA PRO A 196 -13.98 0.35 18.01
C PRO A 196 -13.01 0.96 17.00
N ASN A 197 -11.76 0.46 16.92
CA ASN A 197 -10.75 0.96 16.00
C ASN A 197 -10.74 0.20 14.67
N LEU A 198 -11.54 -0.85 14.53
CA LEU A 198 -11.56 -1.72 13.37
C LEU A 198 -12.96 -1.81 12.78
N THR A 199 -13.04 -1.66 11.48
CA THR A 199 -14.29 -1.73 10.71
C THR A 199 -14.01 -2.45 9.40
N PHE A 200 -14.99 -2.50 8.51
CA PHE A 200 -14.76 -2.91 7.13
C PHE A 200 -14.67 -1.69 6.21
N GLY A 201 -13.89 -1.82 5.14
CA GLY A 201 -13.93 -0.96 3.97
C GLY A 201 -14.26 -1.75 2.71
N TYR A 202 -14.37 -1.05 1.59
CA TYR A 202 -14.68 -1.65 0.29
C TYR A 202 -13.45 -1.61 -0.62
N LEU A 203 -13.16 -2.71 -1.31
CA LEU A 203 -12.12 -2.73 -2.37
C LEU A 203 -12.61 -2.00 -3.61
N HIS A 204 -13.80 -2.34 -4.09
CA HIS A 204 -14.51 -1.58 -5.12
C HIS A 204 -15.46 -0.56 -4.46
N PRO A 205 -15.23 0.75 -4.60
CA PRO A 205 -16.03 1.76 -3.92
C PRO A 205 -17.46 1.88 -4.51
N PRO A 206 -18.51 1.90 -3.67
CA PRO A 206 -19.90 1.88 -4.13
C PRO A 206 -20.36 3.18 -4.83
N ASN A 207 -19.63 4.29 -4.64
CA ASN A 207 -19.89 5.54 -5.35
C ASN A 207 -19.29 5.57 -6.78
N ARG A 208 -18.77 4.43 -7.27
CA ARG A 208 -18.25 4.28 -8.63
C ARG A 208 -19.16 3.35 -9.43
N GLY A 209 -19.77 3.91 -10.47
CA GLY A 209 -20.74 3.23 -11.32
C GLY A 209 -22.04 4.01 -11.46
N PRO A 210 -22.93 3.59 -12.38
CA PRO A 210 -24.25 4.21 -12.50
C PRO A 210 -25.04 4.02 -11.20
N PRO A 211 -25.89 4.99 -10.80
CA PRO A 211 -26.68 4.91 -9.56
C PRO A 211 -27.48 3.61 -9.41
N SER A 212 -27.96 3.06 -10.52
CA SER A 212 -28.70 1.79 -10.58
C SER A 212 -27.90 0.56 -10.16
N ARG A 213 -26.56 0.63 -10.19
CA ARG A 213 -25.65 -0.48 -9.84
C ARG A 213 -24.84 -0.24 -8.56
N LYS A 214 -25.16 0.82 -7.80
CA LYS A 214 -24.52 1.07 -6.50
C LYS A 214 -24.63 -0.14 -5.57
N ALA A 215 -25.77 -0.84 -5.61
CA ALA A 215 -25.98 -2.06 -4.85
C ALA A 215 -24.94 -3.14 -5.18
N ASP A 216 -24.43 -3.27 -6.40
CA ASP A 216 -23.51 -4.35 -6.79
C ASP A 216 -22.19 -4.33 -5.99
N SER A 217 -21.83 -3.18 -5.44
CA SER A 217 -20.64 -3.01 -4.58
C SER A 217 -20.91 -3.19 -3.09
N LEU A 218 -22.18 -3.14 -2.67
CA LEU A 218 -22.61 -3.19 -1.27
C LEU A 218 -22.86 -4.64 -0.82
N ILE A 219 -21.86 -5.50 -1.03
CA ILE A 219 -21.90 -6.95 -0.75
C ILE A 219 -20.71 -7.39 0.12
N THR A 220 -20.91 -8.39 0.97
CA THR A 220 -19.88 -8.89 1.91
C THR A 220 -18.61 -9.40 1.23
N SER A 221 -18.69 -9.89 -0.02
CA SER A 221 -17.53 -10.33 -0.80
C SER A 221 -16.62 -9.20 -1.28
N ASN A 222 -17.07 -7.95 -1.21
CA ASN A 222 -16.30 -6.76 -1.55
C ASN A 222 -15.72 -6.06 -0.30
N THR A 223 -15.93 -6.63 0.90
CA THR A 223 -15.49 -6.02 2.17
C THR A 223 -14.18 -6.59 2.67
N VAL A 224 -13.36 -5.73 3.26
CA VAL A 224 -12.06 -6.06 3.84
C VAL A 224 -11.84 -5.32 5.18
N PRO A 225 -11.12 -5.91 6.16
CA PRO A 225 -10.88 -5.29 7.46
C PRO A 225 -10.00 -4.04 7.36
N MET A 226 -10.51 -2.90 7.79
CA MET A 226 -9.80 -1.62 7.80
C MET A 226 -9.86 -0.96 9.17
N TYR A 227 -8.71 -0.50 9.67
CA TYR A 227 -8.66 0.41 10.80
C TYR A 227 -9.40 1.69 10.45
N THR A 228 -10.11 2.26 11.41
CA THR A 228 -10.93 3.47 11.21
C THR A 228 -10.10 4.64 10.68
N ALA A 229 -8.92 4.89 11.27
CA ALA A 229 -8.00 5.94 10.82
C ALA A 229 -7.52 5.75 9.36
N PHE A 230 -7.27 4.50 8.97
CA PHE A 230 -6.86 4.16 7.60
C PHE A 230 -8.03 4.30 6.61
N LYS A 231 -9.25 3.93 7.04
CA LYS A 231 -10.46 4.01 6.21
C LYS A 231 -10.73 5.43 5.73
N ASP A 232 -10.45 6.44 6.54
CA ASP A 232 -10.61 7.85 6.14
C ASP A 232 -9.67 8.21 4.98
N SER A 233 -8.39 7.81 5.06
CA SER A 233 -7.42 7.96 3.98
C SER A 233 -7.82 7.16 2.73
N TRP A 234 -8.34 5.95 2.91
CA TRP A 234 -8.83 5.10 1.82
C TRP A 234 -10.03 5.73 1.09
N ILE A 235 -10.99 6.28 1.84
CA ILE A 235 -12.15 6.99 1.28
C ILE A 235 -11.70 8.25 0.54
N HIS A 236 -10.77 9.02 1.10
CA HIS A 236 -10.24 10.22 0.44
C HIS A 236 -9.52 9.88 -0.85
N PHE A 237 -8.66 8.86 -0.85
CA PHE A 237 -8.01 8.37 -2.06
C PHE A 237 -9.04 8.00 -3.13
N HIS A 238 -10.04 7.20 -2.77
CA HIS A 238 -11.04 6.75 -3.74
C HIS A 238 -11.95 7.86 -4.22
N SER A 239 -12.34 8.79 -3.34
CA SER A 239 -13.36 9.81 -3.63
C SER A 239 -12.79 11.05 -4.30
N VAL A 240 -11.52 11.39 -4.01
CA VAL A 240 -10.87 12.63 -4.46
C VAL A 240 -9.71 12.33 -5.40
N LEU A 241 -8.68 11.61 -4.93
CA LEU A 241 -7.43 11.45 -5.69
C LEU A 241 -7.61 10.60 -6.96
N LEU A 242 -8.39 9.53 -6.90
CA LEU A 242 -8.67 8.72 -8.09
C LEU A 242 -9.40 9.51 -9.19
N LEU A 243 -10.28 10.46 -8.84
CA LEU A 243 -10.96 11.30 -9.84
C LEU A 243 -9.98 12.25 -10.53
N LYS A 244 -9.08 12.84 -9.75
CA LYS A 244 -7.99 13.67 -10.26
C LYS A 244 -7.14 12.87 -11.24
N TYR A 245 -6.63 11.70 -10.83
CA TYR A 245 -5.77 10.87 -11.68
C TYR A 245 -6.50 10.32 -12.91
N ALA A 246 -7.78 9.93 -12.79
CA ALA A 246 -8.56 9.47 -13.93
C ALA A 246 -8.77 10.58 -14.98
N LYS A 247 -9.01 11.81 -14.54
CA LYS A 247 -9.14 12.96 -15.45
C LYS A 247 -7.82 13.28 -16.15
N GLU A 248 -6.71 13.27 -15.42
CA GLU A 248 -5.38 13.56 -15.96
C GLU A 248 -4.90 12.51 -16.99
N ARG A 249 -5.39 11.27 -16.88
CA ARG A 249 -4.89 10.12 -17.64
C ARG A 249 -5.89 9.53 -18.64
N ASN A 250 -7.02 10.21 -18.86
CA ASN A 250 -8.10 9.76 -19.74
C ASN A 250 -8.62 8.35 -19.35
N GLY A 251 -8.88 8.16 -18.05
CA GLY A 251 -9.33 6.90 -17.48
C GLY A 251 -8.21 6.10 -16.81
N LEU A 252 -8.62 5.20 -15.91
CA LEU A 252 -7.74 4.32 -15.16
C LEU A 252 -8.35 2.92 -15.05
N ASN A 253 -7.54 1.90 -15.30
CA ASN A 253 -7.78 0.59 -14.75
C ASN A 253 -7.18 0.54 -13.33
N ILE A 254 -7.96 0.04 -12.37
CA ILE A 254 -7.60 0.02 -10.96
C ILE A 254 -7.68 -1.42 -10.48
N ILE A 255 -6.60 -1.92 -9.88
CA ILE A 255 -6.59 -3.19 -9.17
C ILE A 255 -6.14 -2.90 -7.74
N SER A 256 -6.91 -3.32 -6.76
CA SER A 256 -6.62 -3.13 -5.34
C SER A 256 -6.83 -4.42 -4.55
N GLY A 257 -6.12 -4.57 -3.44
CA GLY A 257 -6.25 -5.75 -2.61
C GLY A 257 -5.42 -5.69 -1.31
N PRO A 258 -5.64 -6.64 -0.40
CA PRO A 258 -4.90 -6.75 0.85
C PRO A 258 -3.51 -7.36 0.63
N VAL A 259 -2.60 -7.08 1.57
CA VAL A 259 -1.26 -7.66 1.66
C VAL A 259 -1.01 -8.19 3.07
N PHE A 260 -0.48 -9.40 3.18
CA PHE A 260 -0.09 -10.03 4.44
C PHE A 260 1.42 -10.31 4.44
N ASP A 261 2.17 -9.47 5.16
CA ASP A 261 3.62 -9.57 5.36
C ASP A 261 3.96 -9.20 6.82
N TYR A 262 3.66 -10.12 7.74
CA TYR A 262 3.92 -9.98 9.18
C TYR A 262 5.35 -10.29 9.57
N ASN A 263 6.11 -10.95 8.69
CA ASN A 263 7.51 -11.27 8.90
C ASN A 263 8.44 -10.16 8.34
N TYR A 264 7.90 -9.23 7.55
CA TYR A 264 8.56 -8.07 6.95
C TYR A 264 9.67 -8.44 5.95
N ASP A 265 9.52 -9.56 5.25
CA ASP A 265 10.46 -10.07 4.26
C ASP A 265 10.16 -9.65 2.82
N GLY A 266 9.04 -8.96 2.60
CA GLY A 266 8.62 -8.48 1.29
C GLY A 266 7.99 -9.57 0.41
N HIS A 267 7.59 -10.70 0.97
CA HIS A 267 6.88 -11.79 0.31
C HIS A 267 5.52 -12.05 0.99
N PHE A 268 4.60 -12.68 0.27
CA PHE A 268 3.34 -13.11 0.86
C PHE A 268 3.57 -14.17 1.95
N ASP A 269 2.86 -14.04 3.07
CA ASP A 269 2.91 -15.01 4.16
C ASP A 269 2.12 -16.30 3.86
N THR A 270 2.65 -17.43 4.31
CA THR A 270 1.96 -18.73 4.39
C THR A 270 0.91 -18.74 5.51
N PRO A 271 -0.08 -19.66 5.50
CA PRO A 271 -1.10 -19.75 6.55
C PRO A 271 -0.53 -19.82 7.97
N GLU A 272 0.62 -20.45 8.16
CA GLU A 272 1.31 -20.58 9.45
C GLU A 272 1.95 -19.27 9.94
N GLN A 273 2.25 -18.35 9.03
CA GLN A 273 2.89 -17.06 9.33
C GLN A 273 1.89 -15.95 9.68
N LEU A 274 0.60 -16.17 9.41
CA LEU A 274 -0.47 -15.23 9.69
C LEU A 274 -0.71 -15.10 11.20
N LYS A 275 -0.67 -13.86 11.73
CA LYS A 275 -0.58 -13.60 13.18
C LYS A 275 -1.72 -12.77 13.77
N GLN A 276 -2.53 -12.08 12.97
CA GLN A 276 -3.59 -11.23 13.52
C GLN A 276 -4.92 -11.44 12.80
N ASN A 277 -5.93 -11.65 13.63
CA ASN A 277 -7.31 -11.80 13.22
C ASN A 277 -8.18 -10.79 13.96
N VAL A 278 -9.33 -10.45 13.38
CA VAL A 278 -10.41 -9.76 14.10
C VAL A 278 -10.82 -10.63 15.30
N THR A 279 -10.95 -10.02 16.47
CA THR A 279 -11.19 -10.69 17.76
C THR A 279 -12.32 -11.72 17.68
N ASP A 280 -12.03 -12.94 18.13
CA ASP A 280 -12.94 -14.10 18.11
C ASP A 280 -13.42 -14.54 16.72
N THR A 281 -12.65 -14.24 15.66
CA THR A 281 -12.96 -14.66 14.28
C THR A 281 -11.72 -15.20 13.55
N GLN A 282 -11.96 -15.75 12.35
CA GLN A 282 -10.91 -16.17 11.41
C GLN A 282 -10.57 -15.08 10.38
N ILE A 283 -11.08 -13.85 10.54
CA ILE A 283 -10.90 -12.77 9.57
C ILE A 283 -9.51 -12.16 9.77
N LEU A 284 -8.63 -12.32 8.79
CA LEU A 284 -7.25 -11.84 8.83
C LEU A 284 -7.17 -10.32 8.65
N ILE A 285 -6.32 -9.63 9.42
CA ILE A 285 -6.13 -8.18 9.30
C ILE A 285 -4.95 -7.88 8.36
N PRO A 286 -5.15 -7.24 7.20
CA PRO A 286 -4.03 -6.96 6.28
C PRO A 286 -2.94 -6.11 6.93
N THR A 287 -1.69 -6.35 6.58
CA THR A 287 -0.55 -5.50 7.00
C THR A 287 -0.46 -4.23 6.16
N HIS A 288 -0.81 -4.35 4.88
CA HIS A 288 -0.84 -3.26 3.91
C HIS A 288 -2.02 -3.46 2.95
N TYR A 289 -2.33 -2.43 2.18
CA TYR A 289 -3.18 -2.52 1.00
C TYR A 289 -2.40 -2.07 -0.22
N PHE A 290 -2.54 -2.79 -1.32
CA PHE A 290 -1.95 -2.37 -2.58
C PHE A 290 -3.00 -1.72 -3.49
N VAL A 291 -2.55 -0.80 -4.32
CA VAL A 291 -3.33 -0.27 -5.44
C VAL A 291 -2.42 -0.14 -6.65
N VAL A 292 -2.83 -0.71 -7.78
CA VAL A 292 -2.18 -0.57 -9.10
C VAL A 292 -3.08 0.25 -9.99
N LEU A 293 -2.61 1.42 -10.40
CA LEU A 293 -3.27 2.29 -11.38
C LEU A 293 -2.60 2.11 -12.73
N THR A 294 -3.38 1.74 -13.74
CA THR A 294 -2.88 1.53 -15.11
C THR A 294 -3.62 2.44 -16.07
N SER A 295 -2.87 3.21 -16.87
CA SER A 295 -3.40 4.02 -17.98
C SER A 295 -2.67 3.71 -19.27
N CYS A 296 -3.14 4.28 -20.38
CA CYS A 296 -2.35 4.29 -21.61
C CYS A 296 -1.25 5.35 -21.50
N LYS A 297 -0.04 5.05 -22.00
CA LYS A 297 1.03 6.05 -22.06
C LYS A 297 0.69 7.20 -23.02
N ASN A 298 -0.10 6.90 -24.05
CA ASN A 298 -0.71 7.91 -24.90
C ASN A 298 -2.10 8.27 -24.33
N SER A 299 -2.21 9.44 -23.70
CA SER A 299 -3.44 9.92 -23.06
C SER A 299 -4.60 10.17 -24.03
N PHE A 300 -4.39 10.10 -25.35
CA PHE A 300 -5.47 10.09 -26.32
C PHE A 300 -6.37 8.86 -26.20
N TYR A 301 -5.83 7.73 -25.74
CA TYR A 301 -6.56 6.47 -25.63
C TYR A 301 -6.87 6.12 -24.17
N PRO A 302 -8.12 5.71 -23.87
CA PRO A 302 -8.45 5.17 -22.56
C PRO A 302 -7.80 3.78 -22.36
N PRO A 303 -7.72 3.29 -21.10
CA PRO A 303 -7.09 2.01 -20.79
C PRO A 303 -7.65 0.82 -21.59
N GLU A 304 -8.96 0.79 -21.85
CA GLU A 304 -9.61 -0.31 -22.59
C GLU A 304 -9.21 -0.35 -24.07
N ALA A 305 -8.86 0.80 -24.66
CA ALA A 305 -8.48 0.93 -26.07
C ALA A 305 -6.95 1.02 -26.28
N CYS A 306 -6.16 0.80 -25.23
CA CYS A 306 -4.71 0.99 -25.29
C CYS A 306 -3.99 -0.20 -25.93
N ASN A 307 -3.70 -0.07 -27.23
CA ASN A 307 -2.88 -1.04 -27.97
C ASN A 307 -1.36 -0.84 -27.76
N GLY A 308 -0.94 0.35 -27.34
CA GLY A 308 0.46 0.70 -27.14
C GLY A 308 0.99 0.39 -25.74
N SER A 309 2.07 1.08 -25.38
CA SER A 309 2.66 1.00 -24.04
C SER A 309 1.69 1.50 -22.97
N LEU A 310 1.68 0.80 -21.85
CA LEU A 310 0.96 1.20 -20.65
C LEU A 310 1.83 2.16 -19.84
N ASP A 311 1.17 2.98 -19.03
CA ASP A 311 1.78 3.72 -17.95
C ASP A 311 1.21 3.21 -16.63
N VAL A 312 2.05 3.03 -15.63
CA VAL A 312 1.67 2.39 -14.36
C VAL A 312 2.15 3.20 -13.18
N PHE A 313 1.26 3.34 -12.21
CA PHE A 313 1.58 3.93 -10.92
C PHE A 313 0.93 3.14 -9.80
N SER A 314 1.74 2.67 -8.84
CA SER A 314 1.28 1.74 -7.82
C SER A 314 1.76 2.11 -6.42
N PHE A 315 1.01 1.64 -5.42
CA PHE A 315 1.23 1.92 -4.00
C PHE A 315 1.18 0.63 -3.18
N ILE A 316 1.98 0.57 -2.12
CA ILE A 316 1.85 -0.38 -1.01
C ILE A 316 1.65 0.44 0.26
N ILE A 317 0.41 0.52 0.71
CA ILE A 317 -0.03 1.48 1.71
C ILE A 317 -0.10 0.79 3.08
N PRO A 318 0.64 1.26 4.11
CA PRO A 318 0.65 0.60 5.41
C PRO A 318 -0.70 0.73 6.11
N HIS A 319 -1.21 -0.41 6.58
CA HIS A 319 -2.49 -0.51 7.24
C HIS A 319 -2.31 -0.35 8.76
N ARG A 320 -2.49 0.87 9.26
CA ARG A 320 -2.20 1.25 10.65
C ARG A 320 -3.44 1.78 11.39
N PRO A 321 -3.48 1.63 12.74
CA PRO A 321 -4.59 2.14 13.56
C PRO A 321 -4.54 3.66 13.79
N ASP A 322 -3.46 4.32 13.35
CA ASP A 322 -3.25 5.76 13.51
C ASP A 322 -2.56 6.35 12.28
N ASN A 323 -2.63 7.68 12.15
CA ASN A 323 -1.99 8.45 11.07
C ASN A 323 -0.70 9.15 11.55
N THR A 324 0.00 8.58 12.54
CA THR A 324 1.17 9.24 13.17
C THR A 324 2.36 9.40 12.21
N GLU A 325 2.44 8.56 11.17
CA GLU A 325 3.44 8.69 10.11
C GLU A 325 3.35 10.03 9.37
N SER A 326 2.15 10.59 9.28
CA SER A 326 1.88 11.82 8.53
C SER A 326 2.02 13.08 9.39
N CYS A 327 2.27 12.94 10.70
CA CYS A 327 2.40 14.03 11.67
C CYS A 327 1.23 15.04 11.62
N THR A 328 0.02 14.58 11.32
CA THR A 328 -1.16 15.45 11.24
C THR A 328 -1.76 15.69 12.63
N THR A 329 -2.14 16.93 12.89
CA THR A 329 -2.87 17.37 14.10
C THR A 329 -4.29 17.88 13.77
N GLY A 330 -4.67 17.85 12.49
CA GLY A 330 -5.94 18.37 11.97
C GLY A 330 -6.83 17.28 11.36
N THR A 331 -8.05 17.67 10.99
CA THR A 331 -9.03 16.80 10.31
C THR A 331 -8.91 16.83 8.79
N ASP A 332 -8.00 17.63 8.24
CA ASP A 332 -7.78 17.68 6.80
C ASP A 332 -7.06 16.41 6.30
N LEU A 333 -7.37 16.04 5.06
CA LEU A 333 -6.80 14.86 4.40
C LEU A 333 -5.88 15.25 3.23
N GLN A 334 -5.46 16.52 3.16
CA GLN A 334 -4.55 17.00 2.11
C GLN A 334 -3.18 16.32 2.14
N TRP A 335 -2.75 15.86 3.32
CA TRP A 335 -1.51 15.10 3.50
C TRP A 335 -1.54 13.71 2.82
N VAL A 336 -2.72 13.16 2.52
CA VAL A 336 -2.88 11.79 2.01
C VAL A 336 -2.16 11.61 0.67
N GLU A 337 -2.21 12.60 -0.24
CA GLU A 337 -1.51 12.50 -1.52
C GLU A 337 0.00 12.39 -1.33
N LYS A 338 0.59 13.20 -0.43
CA LYS A 338 2.02 13.15 -0.12
C LYS A 338 2.41 11.83 0.54
N TRP A 339 1.59 11.35 1.48
CA TRP A 339 1.81 10.07 2.15
C TRP A 339 1.72 8.89 1.19
N LEU A 340 0.77 8.89 0.25
CA LEU A 340 0.71 7.87 -0.80
C LEU A 340 1.93 7.93 -1.73
N LYS A 341 2.35 9.12 -2.15
CA LYS A 341 3.58 9.32 -2.95
C LYS A 341 4.83 8.82 -2.22
N PHE A 342 4.84 8.82 -0.89
CA PHE A 342 5.92 8.23 -0.10
C PHE A 342 5.93 6.69 -0.18
N HIS A 343 4.75 6.08 -0.31
CA HIS A 343 4.50 4.63 -0.31
C HIS A 343 4.36 4.01 -1.71
N VAL A 344 4.88 4.69 -2.72
CA VAL A 344 4.90 4.22 -4.11
C VAL A 344 5.70 2.93 -4.23
N ALA A 345 5.27 1.99 -5.05
CA ALA A 345 5.98 0.74 -5.23
C ALA A 345 6.00 0.34 -6.70
N ARG A 346 6.91 -0.55 -7.05
CA ARG A 346 6.89 -1.21 -8.36
C ARG A 346 5.75 -2.22 -8.36
N VAL A 347 5.18 -2.51 -9.53
CA VAL A 347 4.24 -3.64 -9.66
C VAL A 347 4.92 -4.94 -9.21
N ARG A 348 6.23 -5.08 -9.46
CA ARG A 348 7.00 -6.26 -9.01
C ARG A 348 7.01 -6.42 -7.48
N ASP A 349 7.01 -5.32 -6.72
CA ASP A 349 6.97 -5.39 -5.26
C ASP A 349 5.61 -5.93 -4.79
N ILE A 350 4.52 -5.53 -5.48
CA ILE A 350 3.17 -6.03 -5.22
C ILE A 350 3.05 -7.52 -5.58
N GLU A 351 3.62 -7.96 -6.70
CA GLU A 351 3.63 -9.38 -7.08
C GLU A 351 4.33 -10.25 -6.02
N LEU A 352 5.45 -9.79 -5.48
CA LEU A 352 6.17 -10.51 -4.42
C LEU A 352 5.33 -10.62 -3.14
N LEU A 353 4.68 -9.53 -2.75
CA LEU A 353 3.87 -9.43 -1.54
C LEU A 353 2.50 -10.13 -1.60
N THR A 354 2.03 -10.46 -2.80
CA THR A 354 0.67 -11.01 -3.00
C THR A 354 0.66 -12.38 -3.67
N GLY A 355 1.77 -12.79 -4.30
CA GLY A 355 1.81 -14.00 -5.12
C GLY A 355 1.06 -13.86 -6.45
N LEU A 356 0.53 -12.67 -6.77
CA LEU A 356 -0.16 -12.39 -8.04
C LEU A 356 0.84 -12.11 -9.16
N SER A 357 0.40 -12.25 -10.41
CA SER A 357 1.17 -11.91 -11.61
C SER A 357 0.28 -11.14 -12.60
N PHE A 358 0.62 -9.88 -12.84
CA PHE A 358 -0.20 -8.95 -13.62
C PHE A 358 0.15 -8.97 -15.12
N TYR A 359 -0.77 -8.49 -15.96
CA TYR A 359 -0.56 -8.20 -17.39
C TYR A 359 -0.19 -9.41 -18.28
N GLN A 360 -0.59 -10.63 -17.92
CA GLN A 360 -0.24 -11.83 -18.69
C GLN A 360 -0.90 -11.90 -20.07
N ASP A 361 -2.10 -11.34 -20.23
CA ASP A 361 -2.85 -11.34 -21.49
C ASP A 361 -2.45 -10.21 -22.46
N ARG A 362 -1.43 -9.42 -22.11
CA ARG A 362 -0.94 -8.35 -22.98
C ARG A 362 -0.17 -8.95 -24.16
N ARG A 363 -0.41 -8.41 -25.36
CA ARG A 363 0.24 -8.86 -26.59
C ARG A 363 1.71 -8.43 -26.72
N GLN A 364 2.17 -7.52 -25.86
CA GLN A 364 3.56 -7.06 -25.88
C GLN A 364 4.54 -8.15 -25.46
N PRO A 365 5.80 -8.09 -25.93
CA PRO A 365 6.84 -9.00 -25.47
C PRO A 365 6.98 -8.99 -23.94
N VAL A 366 7.22 -10.16 -23.35
CA VAL A 366 7.40 -10.33 -21.89
C VAL A 366 8.48 -9.37 -21.37
N THR A 367 9.54 -9.12 -22.12
CA THR A 367 10.60 -8.16 -21.76
C THR A 367 10.09 -6.74 -21.51
N GLU A 368 9.11 -6.27 -22.30
CA GLU A 368 8.49 -4.96 -22.11
C GLU A 368 7.58 -4.95 -20.89
N ILE A 369 6.85 -6.05 -20.65
CA ILE A 369 6.05 -6.21 -19.45
C ILE A 369 6.93 -6.23 -18.19
N LEU A 370 8.11 -6.85 -18.24
CA LEU A 370 9.06 -6.82 -17.12
C LEU A 370 9.58 -5.41 -16.86
N GLN A 371 9.86 -4.62 -17.91
CA GLN A 371 10.24 -3.21 -17.76
C GLN A 371 9.14 -2.43 -17.06
N LEU A 372 7.91 -2.56 -17.53
CA LEU A 372 6.73 -1.96 -16.91
C LEU A 372 6.61 -2.35 -15.43
N LYS A 373 6.81 -3.63 -15.11
CA LYS A 373 6.69 -4.13 -13.73
C LYS A 373 7.80 -3.66 -12.80
N THR A 374 9.00 -3.40 -13.33
CA THR A 374 10.16 -2.92 -12.57
C THR A 374 10.25 -1.40 -12.50
N PHE A 375 9.43 -0.68 -13.25
CA PHE A 375 9.35 0.78 -13.21
C PHE A 375 8.90 1.25 -11.83
N LEU A 376 9.57 2.28 -11.31
CA LEU A 376 9.19 2.98 -10.10
C LEU A 376 8.90 4.42 -10.48
N GLN A 377 7.66 4.85 -10.29
CA GLN A 377 7.28 6.24 -10.52
C GLN A 377 8.03 7.16 -9.56
N THR A 378 8.65 8.20 -10.11
CA THR A 378 9.25 9.29 -9.34
C THR A 378 8.38 10.54 -9.46
N PHE A 379 8.39 11.38 -8.43
CA PHE A 379 7.70 12.66 -8.42
C PHE A 379 8.74 13.77 -8.35
N GLN A 380 8.65 14.72 -9.27
CA GLN A 380 9.30 16.01 -9.09
C GLN A 380 8.45 16.79 -8.10
N TYR A 381 9.06 17.24 -7.00
CA TYR A 381 8.45 18.21 -6.11
C TYR A 381 8.79 19.59 -6.67
N GLU A 382 7.78 20.40 -6.99
CA GLU A 382 8.01 21.80 -7.33
C GLU A 382 8.41 22.54 -6.04
N ASP A 383 9.44 23.40 -6.16
CA ASP A 383 10.09 24.14 -5.07
C ASP A 383 9.16 25.11 -4.31
#